data_AF-A0AAN4VY75-F1
#
_entry.id   AF-A0AAN4VY75-F1
#
_cell.length_a   1.000
_cell.length_b   1.000
_cell.length_c   1.000
_cell.angle_alpha   90.00
_cell.angle_beta   90.00
_cell.angle_gamma   90.00
#
_symmetry.space_group_name_H-M   'P 1'
#
loop_
_entity.id
_entity.type
_entity.pdbx_description
1 polymer ?
#
loop_
_entity_poly.entity_id
_entity_poly.type
_entity_poly.pdbx_seq_one_letter_code
_entity_poly.pdbx_strand_id
1 'polypeptide(L)'
;MSVFTEVDRQQDIKGFDVPAFKKYLVDKEKELQHLRHQLVNKEHLIIRAKDFIGLANNNIAEFQNKIAANKVSAQEVQLAQDQIVFLEIKRERQQQTLKDLEELHDRIEQKITNLESGVAEKLREFQNGMIGSGMVRWNQQEYHY
;
A
#
# COMPACT_ATOMS: atom_id res chain seq x y z
N MET A 1 -21.41 0.86 16.25
CA MET A 1 -22.12 -0.34 15.76
C MET A 1 -21.76 -0.55 14.29
N SER A 2 -21.74 -1.79 13.79
CA SER A 2 -21.27 -2.10 12.43
C SER A 2 -22.34 -1.81 11.37
N VAL A 3 -21.95 -1.32 10.18
CA VAL A 3 -22.82 -1.09 8.99
C VAL A 3 -23.73 -2.29 8.69
N PHE A 4 -23.29 -3.49 9.09
CA PHE A 4 -24.00 -4.76 8.91
C PHE A 4 -25.37 -4.84 9.61
N THR A 5 -25.60 -4.19 10.76
CA THR A 5 -26.86 -4.36 11.51
C THR A 5 -28.06 -3.59 10.94
N GLU A 6 -27.84 -2.58 10.10
CA GLU A 6 -28.92 -1.76 9.53
C GLU A 6 -29.53 -2.40 8.26
N VAL A 7 -28.71 -3.11 7.47
CA VAL A 7 -29.12 -3.70 6.17
C VAL A 7 -29.92 -5.00 6.34
N ASP A 8 -29.94 -5.60 7.53
CA ASP A 8 -30.70 -6.82 7.81
C ASP A 8 -32.21 -6.59 8.02
N ARG A 9 -32.67 -5.35 8.24
CA ARG A 9 -34.10 -5.05 8.47
C ARG A 9 -34.90 -4.64 7.24
N GLN A 10 -34.28 -4.48 6.08
CA GLN A 10 -34.95 -3.93 4.90
C GLN A 10 -35.04 -4.99 3.79
N GLN A 11 -36.10 -5.80 3.85
CA GLN A 11 -36.28 -6.93 2.95
C GLN A 11 -36.90 -6.61 1.59
N ASP A 12 -37.39 -5.40 1.31
CA ASP A 12 -38.00 -5.14 0.00
C ASP A 12 -38.05 -3.64 -0.33
N ILE A 13 -36.93 -3.06 -0.76
CA ILE A 13 -37.01 -1.81 -1.53
C ILE A 13 -37.50 -2.21 -2.92
N LYS A 14 -38.74 -1.83 -3.28
CA LYS A 14 -39.32 -2.18 -4.60
C LYS A 14 -38.37 -1.75 -5.72
N GLY A 15 -37.84 -2.75 -6.46
CA GLY A 15 -36.94 -2.53 -7.59
C GLY A 15 -35.44 -2.49 -7.26
N PHE A 16 -35.03 -2.77 -6.02
CA PHE A 16 -33.61 -2.82 -5.64
C PHE A 16 -33.23 -4.18 -5.04
N ASP A 17 -32.24 -4.84 -5.64
CA ASP A 17 -31.72 -6.15 -5.21
C ASP A 17 -30.75 -5.99 -4.02
N VAL A 18 -31.33 -5.96 -2.81
CA VAL A 18 -30.58 -5.86 -1.55
C VAL A 18 -29.57 -7.01 -1.37
N PRO A 19 -29.90 -8.29 -1.65
CA PRO A 19 -28.92 -9.38 -1.64
C PRO A 19 -27.72 -9.16 -2.56
N ALA A 20 -27.93 -8.71 -3.80
CA ALA A 20 -26.84 -8.43 -4.73
C ALA A 20 -25.95 -7.28 -4.23
N PHE A 21 -26.56 -6.23 -3.65
CA PHE A 21 -25.82 -5.13 -3.06
C PHE A 21 -24.98 -5.55 -1.83
N LYS A 22 -25.54 -6.37 -0.93
CA LYS A 22 -24.78 -6.94 0.19
C LYS A 22 -23.59 -7.76 -0.30
N LYS A 23 -23.79 -8.61 -1.32
CA LYS A 23 -22.72 -9.40 -1.92
C LYS A 23 -21.63 -8.50 -2.50
N TYR A 24 -22.01 -7.45 -3.22
CA TYR A 24 -21.08 -6.46 -3.77
C TYR A 24 -20.21 -5.83 -2.67
N LEU A 25 -20.80 -5.38 -1.56
CA LEU A 25 -20.04 -4.80 -0.44
C LEU A 25 -19.06 -5.80 0.18
N VAL A 26 -19.48 -7.05 0.38
CA VAL A 26 -18.59 -8.10 0.91
C VAL A 26 -17.43 -8.39 -0.03
N ASP A 27 -17.69 -8.47 -1.34
CA ASP A 27 -16.65 -8.72 -2.33
C ASP A 27 -15.65 -7.55 -2.39
N LYS A 28 -16.13 -6.30 -2.26
CA LYS A 28 -15.28 -5.11 -2.23
C LYS A 28 -14.46 -4.97 -0.95
N GLU A 29 -15.03 -5.33 0.20
CA GLU A 29 -14.29 -5.38 1.47
C GLU A 29 -13.14 -6.39 1.40
N LYS A 30 -13.37 -7.57 0.82
CA LYS A 30 -12.30 -8.57 0.62
C LYS A 30 -11.19 -8.06 -0.30
N GLU A 31 -11.57 -7.40 -1.39
CA GLU A 31 -10.62 -6.79 -2.32
C GLU A 31 -9.78 -5.70 -1.62
N LEU A 32 -10.43 -4.85 -0.82
CA LEU A 32 -9.78 -3.80 -0.04
C LEU A 32 -8.78 -4.38 0.98
N GLN A 33 -9.19 -5.41 1.72
CA GLN A 33 -8.32 -6.11 2.65
C GLN A 33 -7.11 -6.74 1.96
N HIS A 34 -7.31 -7.33 0.78
CA HIS A 34 -6.22 -7.88 -0.01
C HIS A 34 -5.23 -6.80 -0.45
N LEU A 35 -5.72 -5.66 -0.96
CA LEU A 35 -4.88 -4.54 -1.39
C LEU A 35 -4.11 -3.93 -0.21
N ARG A 36 -4.75 -3.73 0.94
CA ARG A 36 -4.09 -3.23 2.16
C ARG A 36 -3.00 -4.19 2.64
N HIS A 37 -3.24 -5.51 2.58
CA HIS A 37 -2.21 -6.49 2.89
C HIS A 37 -1.02 -6.43 1.92
N GLN A 38 -1.29 -6.26 0.62
CA GLN A 38 -0.22 -6.05 -0.37
C GLN A 38 0.59 -4.79 -0.06
N LEU A 39 -0.07 -3.69 0.31
CA LEU A 39 0.59 -2.42 0.65
C LEU A 39 1.59 -2.59 1.79
N VAL A 40 1.16 -3.17 2.92
CA VAL A 40 2.04 -3.45 4.08
C VAL A 40 3.25 -4.30 3.67
N ASN A 41 3.03 -5.33 2.84
CA ASN A 41 4.14 -6.14 2.32
C ASN A 41 5.11 -5.32 1.47
N LYS A 42 4.62 -4.36 0.65
CA LYS A 42 5.48 -3.47 -0.13
C LYS A 42 6.25 -2.49 0.75
N GLU A 43 5.62 -1.89 1.76
CA GLU A 43 6.29 -1.02 2.73
C GLU A 43 7.47 -1.74 3.40
N HIS A 44 7.27 -3.00 3.83
CA HIS A 44 8.36 -3.80 4.41
C HIS A 44 9.53 -4.03 3.42
N LEU A 45 9.24 -4.26 2.14
CA LEU A 45 10.28 -4.42 1.12
C LEU A 45 11.01 -3.11 0.83
N ILE A 46 10.29 -1.99 0.80
CA ILE A 46 10.85 -0.63 0.65
C ILE A 46 11.82 -0.32 1.79
N ILE A 47 11.42 -0.60 3.03
CA ILE A 47 12.28 -0.39 4.22
C ILE A 47 13.57 -1.21 4.09
N ARG A 48 13.46 -2.51 3.78
CA ARG A 48 14.65 -3.36 3.59
C ARG A 48 15.56 -2.88 2.47
N ALA A 49 14.99 -2.38 1.37
CA ALA A 49 15.76 -1.82 0.27
C ALA A 49 16.54 -0.57 0.71
N LYS A 50 15.89 0.33 1.46
CA LYS A 50 16.52 1.54 2.02
C LYS A 50 17.64 1.19 3.00
N ASP A 51 17.42 0.22 3.89
CA ASP A 51 18.42 -0.25 4.84
C ASP A 51 19.66 -0.81 4.13
N PHE A 52 19.46 -1.64 3.11
CA PHE A 52 20.57 -2.18 2.32
C PHE A 52 21.39 -1.07 1.64
N ILE A 53 20.72 -0.10 1.02
CA ILE A 53 21.39 1.04 0.36
C ILE A 53 22.19 1.85 1.39
N GLY A 54 21.63 2.08 2.57
CA GLY A 54 22.32 2.77 3.68
C GLY A 54 23.58 2.02 4.12
N LEU A 55 23.48 0.71 4.34
CA LEU A 55 24.63 -0.13 4.70
C LEU A 55 25.71 -0.14 3.61
N ALA A 56 25.31 -0.25 2.34
CA ALA A 56 26.25 -0.21 1.22
C ALA A 56 27.00 1.13 1.16
N ASN A 57 26.31 2.26 1.36
CA ASN A 57 26.93 3.59 1.40
C ASN A 57 27.94 3.72 2.54
N ASN A 58 27.59 3.25 3.74
CA ASN A 58 28.50 3.27 4.89
C ASN A 58 29.76 2.44 4.63
N ASN A 59 29.60 1.22 4.13
CA ASN A 59 30.73 0.34 3.82
C ASN A 59 31.64 0.93 2.73
N ILE A 60 31.07 1.51 1.66
CA ILE A 60 31.84 2.20 0.61
C ILE A 60 32.67 3.34 1.23
N ALA A 61 32.05 4.17 2.08
CA ALA A 61 32.75 5.27 2.74
C ALA A 61 33.89 4.76 3.66
N GLU A 62 33.67 3.67 4.39
CA GLU A 62 34.72 3.04 5.21
C GLU A 62 35.91 2.56 4.37
N PHE A 63 35.67 1.91 3.23
CA PHE A 63 36.75 1.50 2.33
C PHE A 63 37.49 2.68 1.72
N GLN A 64 36.77 3.71 1.30
CA GLN A 64 37.37 4.95 0.78
C GLN A 64 38.24 5.64 1.84
N ASN A 65 37.78 5.71 3.09
CA ASN A 65 38.56 6.27 4.19
C ASN A 65 39.82 5.43 4.50
N LYS A 66 39.73 4.09 4.44
CA LYS A 66 40.89 3.20 4.62
C LYS A 66 41.95 3.43 3.54
N ILE A 67 41.53 3.57 2.28
CA ILE A 67 42.43 3.87 1.15
C ILE A 67 43.07 5.25 1.35
N ALA A 68 42.26 6.28 1.62
CA ALA A 68 42.73 7.66 1.77
C ALA A 68 43.70 7.85 2.94
N ALA A 69 43.58 7.03 4.00
CA ALA A 69 44.49 7.09 5.13
C ALA A 69 45.93 6.67 4.79
N ASN A 70 46.20 6.08 3.61
CA ASN A 70 47.54 5.63 3.16
C ASN A 70 48.29 4.74 4.17
N LYS A 71 47.56 4.06 5.07
CA LYS A 71 48.09 3.14 6.08
C LYS A 71 48.04 1.68 5.64
N VAL A 72 47.67 1.42 4.40
CA VAL A 72 47.41 0.10 3.86
C VAL A 72 48.31 -0.17 2.65
N SER A 73 48.68 -1.43 2.49
CA SER A 73 49.47 -1.91 1.35
C SER A 73 48.72 -1.78 0.03
N ALA A 74 49.45 -1.79 -1.09
CA ALA A 74 48.85 -1.75 -2.43
C ALA A 74 47.84 -2.90 -2.66
N GLN A 75 48.08 -4.07 -2.06
CA GLN A 75 47.17 -5.21 -2.15
C GLN A 75 45.87 -4.97 -1.38
N GLU A 76 45.94 -4.37 -0.19
CA GLU A 76 44.75 -3.99 0.58
C GLU A 76 43.95 -2.87 -0.10
N VAL A 77 44.63 -1.91 -0.75
CA VAL A 77 43.97 -0.90 -1.58
C VAL A 77 43.19 -1.55 -2.71
N GLN A 78 43.80 -2.49 -3.45
CA GLN A 78 43.11 -3.19 -4.54
C GLN A 78 41.88 -3.96 -4.04
N LEU A 79 42.02 -4.70 -2.94
CA LEU A 79 40.90 -5.44 -2.35
C LEU A 79 39.76 -4.50 -1.92
N ALA A 80 40.08 -3.35 -1.32
CA ALA A 80 39.10 -2.36 -0.95
C ALA A 80 38.41 -1.74 -2.18
N GLN A 81 39.17 -1.47 -3.26
CA GLN A 81 38.64 -0.98 -4.53
C GLN A 81 37.65 -1.97 -5.15
N ASP A 82 38.00 -3.25 -5.19
CA ASP A 82 37.16 -4.32 -5.73
C ASP A 82 35.85 -4.44 -4.92
N GLN A 83 35.93 -4.31 -3.59
CA GLN A 83 34.74 -4.31 -2.73
C GLN A 83 33.85 -3.09 -2.93
N ILE A 84 34.43 -1.90 -3.14
CA ILE A 84 33.67 -0.69 -3.48
C ILE A 84 32.89 -0.91 -4.78
N VAL A 85 33.55 -1.35 -5.86
CA VAL A 85 32.90 -1.58 -7.16
C VAL A 85 31.75 -2.59 -7.03
N PHE A 86 31.97 -3.69 -6.30
CA PHE A 86 30.95 -4.68 -6.05
C PHE A 86 29.73 -4.12 -5.30
N LEU A 87 29.97 -3.32 -4.26
CA LEU A 87 28.91 -2.69 -3.47
C LEU A 87 28.16 -1.63 -4.28
N GLU A 88 28.84 -0.88 -5.14
CA GLU A 88 28.22 0.12 -6.02
C GLU A 88 27.24 -0.53 -7.00
N ILE A 89 27.65 -1.62 -7.66
CA ILE A 89 26.79 -2.38 -8.57
C ILE A 89 25.55 -2.91 -7.84
N LYS A 90 25.74 -3.46 -6.63
CA LYS A 90 24.61 -3.96 -5.83
C LYS A 90 23.69 -2.83 -5.37
N ARG A 91 24.25 -1.71 -4.93
CA ARG A 91 23.50 -0.53 -4.50
C ARG A 91 22.64 0.01 -5.63
N GLU A 92 23.19 0.13 -6.83
CA GLU A 92 22.47 0.62 -8.02
C GLU A 92 21.28 -0.28 -8.37
N ARG A 93 21.49 -1.61 -8.37
CA ARG A 93 20.39 -2.57 -8.56
C ARG A 93 19.31 -2.43 -7.49
N GLN A 94 19.71 -2.24 -6.24
CA GLN A 94 18.77 -2.05 -5.14
C GLN A 94 18.03 -0.70 -5.25
N GLN A 95 18.65 0.36 -5.75
CA GLN A 95 18.01 1.65 -6.02
C GLN A 95 16.95 1.52 -7.11
N GLN A 96 17.23 0.78 -8.19
CA GLN A 96 16.22 0.50 -9.21
C GLN A 96 15.04 -0.30 -8.61
N THR A 97 15.36 -1.32 -7.81
CA THR A 97 14.34 -2.15 -7.15
C THR A 97 13.48 -1.32 -6.19
N LEU A 98 14.09 -0.39 -5.45
CA LEU A 98 13.39 0.53 -4.58
C LEU A 98 12.40 1.41 -5.36
N LYS A 99 12.86 1.98 -6.49
CA LYS A 99 12.01 2.78 -7.37
C LYS A 99 10.80 1.98 -7.86
N ASP A 100 11.03 0.75 -8.34
CA ASP A 100 9.95 -0.12 -8.82
C ASP A 100 8.94 -0.46 -7.69
N LEU A 101 9.44 -0.65 -6.46
CA LEU A 101 8.59 -0.91 -5.29
C LEU A 101 7.75 0.30 -4.90
N GLU A 102 8.34 1.50 -4.93
CA GLU A 102 7.63 2.77 -4.66
C GLU A 102 6.55 3.02 -5.73
N GLU A 103 6.85 2.82 -7.01
CA GLU A 103 5.84 2.93 -8.07
C GLU A 103 4.69 1.92 -7.92
N LEU A 104 5.00 0.69 -7.48
CA LEU A 104 3.97 -0.32 -7.20
C LEU A 104 3.13 0.02 -5.97
N HIS A 105 3.76 0.58 -4.94
CA HIS A 105 3.08 1.06 -3.73
C HIS A 105 2.04 2.13 -4.09
N ASP A 106 2.45 3.16 -4.82
CA ASP A 106 1.57 4.27 -5.23
C ASP A 106 0.38 3.77 -6.08
N ARG A 107 0.64 2.81 -6.98
CA ARG A 107 -0.43 2.18 -7.78
C ARG A 107 -1.44 1.41 -6.93
N ILE A 108 -1.01 0.77 -5.84
CA ILE A 108 -1.89 0.06 -4.91
C ILE A 108 -2.71 1.08 -4.10
N GLU A 109 -2.10 2.16 -3.62
CA GLU A 109 -2.82 3.24 -2.93
C GLU A 109 -3.89 3.87 -3.82
N GLN A 110 -3.57 4.11 -5.09
CA GLN A 110 -4.54 4.62 -6.04
C GLN A 110 -5.71 3.65 -6.26
N LYS A 111 -5.43 2.33 -6.34
CA LYS A 111 -6.49 1.32 -6.43
C LYS A 111 -7.38 1.30 -5.20
N ILE A 112 -6.80 1.40 -4.00
CA ILE A 112 -7.54 1.51 -2.73
C ILE A 112 -8.45 2.73 -2.77
N THR A 113 -7.91 3.90 -3.11
CA THR A 113 -8.65 5.17 -3.19
C THR A 113 -9.83 5.07 -4.18
N ASN A 114 -9.60 4.50 -5.35
CA ASN A 114 -10.63 4.30 -6.37
C ASN A 114 -11.71 3.31 -5.91
N LEU A 115 -11.31 2.24 -5.22
CA LEU A 115 -12.23 1.25 -4.69
C LEU A 115 -13.13 1.84 -3.60
N GLU A 116 -12.55 2.55 -2.64
CA GLU A 116 -13.28 3.23 -1.56
C GLU A 116 -14.25 4.28 -2.12
N SER A 117 -13.81 5.05 -3.12
CA SER A 117 -14.66 6.02 -3.81
C SER A 117 -15.84 5.35 -4.52
N GLY A 118 -15.59 4.25 -5.24
CA GLY A 118 -16.64 3.49 -5.93
C GLY A 118 -17.64 2.85 -4.98
N VAL A 119 -17.19 2.33 -3.83
CA VAL A 119 -18.08 1.83 -2.77
C VAL A 119 -18.92 2.95 -2.18
N ALA A 120 -18.34 4.12 -1.92
CA ALA A 120 -19.07 5.28 -1.41
C ALA A 120 -20.15 5.78 -2.39
N GLU A 121 -19.85 5.79 -3.69
CA GLU A 121 -20.82 6.13 -4.73
C GLU A 121 -21.98 5.11 -4.77
N LYS A 122 -21.67 3.81 -4.72
CA LYS A 122 -22.69 2.76 -4.68
C LYS A 122 -23.56 2.81 -3.43
N LEU A 123 -23.00 3.17 -2.28
CA LEU A 123 -23.76 3.44 -1.05
C LEU A 123 -24.71 4.63 -1.22
N ARG A 124 -24.27 5.69 -1.90
CA ARG A 124 -25.11 6.86 -2.20
C ARG A 124 -26.26 6.53 -3.16
N GLU A 125 -25.99 5.74 -4.21
CA GLU A 125 -27.04 5.24 -5.12
C GLU A 125 -28.11 4.45 -4.36
N PHE A 126 -27.68 3.56 -3.46
CA PHE A 126 -28.59 2.79 -2.61
C PHE A 126 -29.44 3.69 -1.72
N GLN A 127 -28.83 4.68 -1.05
CA GLN A 127 -29.54 5.66 -0.22
C GLN A 127 -30.58 6.45 -1.01
N ASN A 128 -30.23 6.92 -2.22
CA ASN A 128 -31.16 7.65 -3.07
C ASN A 128 -32.34 6.77 -3.52
N GLY A 129 -32.09 5.50 -3.83
CA GLY A 129 -33.14 4.52 -4.16
C GLY A 129 -34.10 4.25 -3.00
N MET A 130 -33.58 4.20 -1.77
CA MET A 130 -34.41 4.10 -0.56
C MET A 130 -35.32 5.32 -0.38
N ILE A 131 -34.75 6.53 -0.45
CA ILE A 131 -35.50 7.79 -0.28
C ILE A 131 -36.61 7.91 -1.34
N GLY A 132 -36.30 7.61 -2.61
CA GLY A 132 -37.25 7.70 -3.72
C GLY A 132 -38.41 6.69 -3.64
N SER A 133 -38.24 5.56 -2.95
CA SER A 133 -39.27 4.53 -2.78
C SER A 133 -40.23 4.80 -1.61
N GLY A 134 -40.03 5.90 -0.87
CA GLY A 134 -40.80 6.22 0.34
C GLY A 134 -40.50 5.32 1.54
N MET A 135 -39.49 4.44 1.40
CA MET A 135 -39.01 3.57 2.46
C MET A 135 -37.82 4.22 3.17
N VAL A 136 -38.11 4.80 4.35
CA VAL A 136 -37.19 5.10 5.47
C VAL A 136 -36.63 6.53 5.56
N ARG A 137 -37.02 7.21 6.66
CA ARG A 137 -36.25 8.25 7.35
C ARG A 137 -34.97 7.61 7.88
N TRP A 138 -33.84 7.90 7.25
CA TRP A 138 -32.53 7.49 7.73
C TRP A 138 -32.06 8.48 8.80
N ASN A 139 -31.94 8.04 10.06
CA ASN A 139 -31.39 8.89 11.12
C ASN A 139 -29.87 8.96 10.91
N GLN A 140 -29.43 10.12 10.43
CA GLN A 140 -28.05 10.47 10.11
C GLN A 140 -27.16 10.69 11.36
N GLN A 141 -27.53 10.09 12.50
CA GLN A 141 -26.75 10.18 13.74
C GLN A 141 -25.90 8.93 13.87
N GLU A 142 -24.57 9.12 13.90
CA GLU A 142 -23.50 8.14 14.18
C GLU A 142 -22.60 7.76 12.98
N TYR A 143 -21.91 8.75 12.39
CA TYR A 143 -20.61 8.52 11.73
C TYR A 143 -19.64 9.66 12.04
N HIS A 144 -19.23 9.75 13.30
CA HIS A 144 -17.91 10.22 13.66
C HIS A 144 -17.22 9.05 14.34
N TYR A 145 -16.19 8.48 13.72
CA TYR A 145 -14.97 7.90 14.30
C TYR A 145 -14.19 7.17 13.20
#